data_AF-A0A9W8VD29-F1
#
_entry.id   AF-A0A9W8VD29-F1
#
_cell.length_a   1.000
_cell.length_b   1.000
_cell.length_c   1.000
_cell.angle_alpha   90.00
_cell.angle_beta   90.00
_cell.angle_gamma   90.00
#
_symmetry.space_group_name_H-M   'P 1'
#
loop_
_entity.id
_entity.type
_entity.pdbx_description
1 polymer ?
#
loop_
_entity_poly.entity_id
_entity_poly.type
_entity_poly.pdbx_seq_one_letter_code
_entity_poly.pdbx_strand_id
1 'polypeptide(L)'
;MEEFMEYQPPEEDFWFKDHVPNFRVLDKKELPKGVVFGMTYTSIVATPNMILPWLRKQLEDSGVKFKRANVTALLDLDGMGHDILINATGVGTRLLKDVKDTEVIPIRSQTVLVRTNYDKVLMRHGADYSVPFTYVIPRGDGTAILGGFRDYNETAPILNNDMKAGIFKRVHQNLPHVFSADPAKFDVVRDVIGIHRWREVGIRVEREELNGQKGIHAAIKGGGYICSFGVSKIAADLVNDIHLEVRQSRL
;
A
#
# COMPACT_ATOMS: atom_id res chain seq x y z
N MET A 1 -11.43 -11.70 7.63
CA MET A 1 -10.58 -10.62 8.18
C MET A 1 -11.08 -10.28 9.57
N GLU A 2 -10.17 -10.06 10.50
CA GLU A 2 -10.46 -9.56 11.85
C GLU A 2 -9.63 -8.32 12.13
N GLU A 3 -10.30 -7.29 12.61
CA GLU A 3 -9.67 -6.06 13.06
C GLU A 3 -9.99 -5.81 14.53
N PHE A 4 -8.96 -5.46 15.28
CA PHE A 4 -9.03 -5.20 16.71
C PHE A 4 -8.47 -3.81 17.03
N MET A 5 -9.14 -3.07 17.90
CA MET A 5 -8.77 -1.73 18.32
C MET A 5 -8.74 -1.63 19.84
N GLU A 6 -7.71 -0.99 20.38
CA GLU A 6 -7.55 -0.74 21.82
C GLU A 6 -8.34 0.50 22.29
N TYR A 7 -9.14 1.08 21.40
CA TYR A 7 -10.04 2.19 21.63
C TYR A 7 -11.39 1.94 20.94
N GLN A 8 -12.40 2.73 21.29
CA GLN A 8 -13.69 2.72 20.59
C GLN A 8 -13.61 3.65 19.38
N PRO A 9 -13.64 3.15 18.13
CA PRO A 9 -13.66 4.01 16.96
C PRO A 9 -15.00 4.74 16.81
N PRO A 10 -15.01 5.95 16.24
CA PRO A 10 -16.20 6.58 15.69
C PRO A 10 -16.92 5.69 14.67
N GLU A 11 -18.25 5.80 14.56
CA GLU A 11 -19.02 4.97 13.62
C GLU A 11 -18.67 5.23 12.15
N GLU A 12 -18.33 6.47 11.83
CA GLU A 12 -17.91 6.93 10.51
C GLU A 12 -16.63 6.24 9.97
N ASP A 13 -15.78 5.72 10.86
CA ASP A 13 -14.52 5.06 10.46
C ASP A 13 -14.74 3.72 9.75
N PHE A 14 -15.92 3.10 9.90
CA PHE A 14 -16.29 1.84 9.24
C PHE A 14 -17.45 2.02 8.26
N TRP A 15 -17.41 3.11 7.48
CA TRP A 15 -18.30 3.39 6.35
C TRP A 15 -18.43 2.23 5.34
N PHE A 16 -17.43 1.35 5.27
CA PHE A 16 -17.39 0.21 4.37
C PHE A 16 -18.24 -0.99 4.82
N LYS A 17 -18.89 -0.94 6.00
CA LYS A 17 -19.65 -2.05 6.59
C LYS A 17 -20.69 -2.67 5.66
N ASP A 18 -21.34 -1.84 4.84
CA ASP A 18 -22.39 -2.26 3.90
C ASP A 18 -21.83 -2.68 2.52
N HIS A 19 -20.53 -2.53 2.31
CA HIS A 19 -19.84 -2.88 1.07
C HIS A 19 -19.02 -4.17 1.15
N VAL A 20 -18.88 -4.74 2.35
CA VAL A 20 -18.11 -5.97 2.58
C VAL A 20 -19.02 -7.11 3.06
N PRO A 21 -18.83 -8.35 2.57
CA PRO A 21 -19.66 -9.48 3.02
C PRO A 21 -19.38 -9.86 4.47
N ASN A 22 -20.41 -10.37 5.15
CA ASN A 22 -20.32 -10.93 6.51
C ASN A 22 -19.76 -9.96 7.57
N PHE A 23 -19.99 -8.66 7.40
CA PHE A 23 -19.63 -7.68 8.40
C PHE A 23 -20.40 -7.91 9.71
N ARG A 24 -19.68 -7.94 10.82
CA ARG A 24 -20.27 -7.82 12.16
C ARG A 24 -19.26 -7.27 13.16
N VAL A 25 -19.79 -6.62 14.20
CA VAL A 25 -19.03 -6.31 15.41
C VAL A 25 -18.89 -7.59 16.25
N LEU A 26 -17.73 -7.77 16.86
CA LEU A 26 -17.42 -8.91 17.73
C LEU A 26 -17.97 -8.68 19.14
N ASP A 27 -18.47 -9.74 19.78
CA ASP A 27 -18.87 -9.70 21.18
C ASP A 27 -17.66 -9.52 22.09
N LYS A 28 -17.85 -8.92 23.28
CA LYS A 28 -16.77 -8.75 24.28
C LYS A 28 -16.01 -10.04 24.63
N LYS A 29 -16.68 -11.20 24.56
CA LYS A 29 -16.10 -12.52 24.84
C LYS A 29 -15.15 -13.02 23.72
N GLU A 30 -15.29 -12.48 22.51
CA GLU A 30 -14.46 -12.81 21.35
C GLU A 30 -13.20 -11.91 21.28
N LEU A 31 -13.15 -10.84 22.08
CA LEU A 31 -12.07 -9.86 22.02
C LEU A 31 -10.79 -10.39 22.70
N PRO A 32 -9.62 -10.27 22.04
CA PRO A 32 -8.34 -10.51 22.69
C PRO A 32 -8.11 -9.58 23.88
N LYS A 33 -7.20 -9.97 24.77
CA LYS A 33 -6.84 -9.15 25.93
C LYS A 33 -6.35 -7.76 25.51
N GLY A 34 -6.91 -6.73 26.14
CA GLY A 34 -6.58 -5.32 25.91
C GLY A 34 -7.29 -4.68 24.71
N VAL A 35 -8.12 -5.43 23.99
CA VAL A 35 -8.93 -4.91 22.89
C VAL A 35 -10.25 -4.36 23.44
N VAL A 36 -10.62 -3.16 22.99
CA VAL A 36 -11.87 -2.47 23.36
C VAL A 36 -12.96 -2.72 22.33
N PHE A 37 -12.59 -2.73 21.06
CA PHE A 37 -13.51 -2.91 19.94
C PHE A 37 -12.93 -3.90 18.92
N GLY A 38 -13.78 -4.73 18.32
CA GLY A 38 -13.37 -5.66 17.28
C GLY A 38 -14.47 -5.87 16.25
N MET A 39 -14.06 -6.11 15.02
CA MET A 39 -14.97 -6.40 13.91
C MET A 39 -14.42 -7.53 13.03
N THR A 40 -15.32 -8.22 12.33
CA THR A 40 -14.95 -9.20 11.32
C THR A 40 -15.78 -9.04 10.07
N TYR A 41 -15.16 -9.30 8.93
CA TYR A 41 -15.77 -9.24 7.61
C TYR A 41 -14.94 -10.01 6.58
N THR A 42 -15.51 -10.22 5.40
CA THR A 42 -14.85 -10.86 4.26
C THR A 42 -14.16 -9.81 3.40
N SER A 43 -12.89 -10.00 3.10
CA SER A 43 -12.07 -9.07 2.30
C SER A 43 -11.19 -9.84 1.32
N ILE A 44 -10.41 -9.12 0.53
CA ILE A 44 -9.54 -9.68 -0.52
C ILE A 44 -8.09 -9.38 -0.15
N VAL A 45 -7.20 -10.36 -0.32
CA VAL A 45 -5.76 -10.16 -0.27
C VAL A 45 -5.16 -10.27 -1.66
N ALA A 46 -4.55 -9.19 -2.13
CA ALA A 46 -3.74 -9.20 -3.35
C ALA A 46 -2.32 -9.68 -3.02
N THR A 47 -1.88 -10.74 -3.70
CA THR A 47 -0.50 -11.25 -3.56
C THR A 47 0.41 -10.55 -4.58
N PRO A 48 1.35 -9.67 -4.16
CA PRO A 48 2.10 -8.80 -5.08
C PRO A 48 2.85 -9.55 -6.20
N ASN A 49 3.48 -10.67 -5.86
CA ASN A 49 4.24 -11.50 -6.80
C ASN A 49 3.36 -12.23 -7.83
N MET A 50 2.04 -12.21 -7.67
CA MET A 50 1.08 -12.79 -8.61
C MET A 50 0.38 -11.68 -9.41
N ILE A 51 -0.18 -10.69 -8.71
CA ILE A 51 -0.99 -9.65 -9.34
C ILE A 51 -0.17 -8.70 -10.22
N LEU A 52 1.07 -8.34 -9.84
CA LEU A 52 1.87 -7.41 -10.62
C LEU A 52 2.37 -8.02 -11.94
N PRO A 53 2.90 -9.26 -11.98
CA PRO A 53 3.20 -9.92 -13.26
C PRO A 53 1.96 -10.13 -14.13
N TRP A 54 0.82 -10.48 -13.53
CA TRP A 54 -0.44 -10.61 -14.27
C TRP A 54 -0.87 -9.27 -14.90
N LEU A 55 -0.90 -8.18 -14.12
CA LEU A 55 -1.21 -6.84 -14.64
C LEU A 55 -0.27 -6.41 -15.76
N ARG A 56 1.04 -6.65 -15.58
CA ARG A 56 2.03 -6.35 -16.62
C ARG A 56 1.73 -7.11 -17.91
N LYS A 57 1.44 -8.41 -17.82
CA LYS A 57 1.09 -9.22 -18.99
C LYS A 57 -0.16 -8.68 -19.69
N GLN A 58 -1.21 -8.34 -18.95
CA GLN A 58 -2.43 -7.75 -19.53
C GLN A 58 -2.12 -6.46 -20.32
N LEU A 59 -1.22 -5.61 -19.79
CA LEU A 59 -0.79 -4.38 -20.45
C LEU A 59 0.07 -4.65 -21.69
N GLU A 60 1.02 -5.59 -21.62
CA GLU A 60 1.85 -5.98 -22.77
C GLU A 60 0.99 -6.57 -23.90
N ASP A 61 0.03 -7.43 -23.57
CA ASP A 61 -0.91 -8.03 -24.53
C ASP A 61 -1.83 -6.98 -25.20
N SER A 62 -2.06 -5.83 -24.54
CA SER A 62 -2.80 -4.69 -25.10
C SER A 62 -1.89 -3.65 -25.80
N GLY A 63 -0.61 -3.97 -25.99
CA GLY A 63 0.33 -3.16 -26.77
C GLY A 63 1.15 -2.15 -25.97
N VAL A 64 1.04 -2.13 -24.64
CA VAL A 64 1.85 -1.26 -23.78
C VAL A 64 3.30 -1.70 -23.81
N LYS A 65 4.21 -0.74 -24.03
CA LYS A 65 5.66 -0.97 -24.05
C LYS A 65 6.27 -0.54 -22.72
N PHE A 66 6.93 -1.47 -22.03
CA PHE A 66 7.67 -1.17 -20.81
C PHE A 66 9.12 -0.78 -21.13
N LYS A 67 9.55 0.39 -20.67
CA LYS A 67 10.94 0.86 -20.77
C LYS A 67 11.49 1.09 -19.36
N ARG A 68 12.72 0.65 -19.11
CA ARG A 68 13.44 0.99 -17.88
C ARG A 68 14.14 2.34 -18.11
N ALA A 69 13.90 3.29 -17.22
CA ALA A 69 14.53 4.61 -17.23
C ALA A 69 14.68 5.12 -15.79
N ASN A 70 15.70 5.95 -15.59
CA ASN A 70 15.85 6.75 -14.37
C ASN A 70 15.49 8.19 -14.73
N VAL A 71 14.48 8.72 -14.04
CA VAL A 71 13.88 10.03 -14.33
C VAL A 71 14.13 10.92 -13.13
N THR A 72 14.77 12.08 -13.32
CA THR A 72 15.06 13.04 -12.26
C THR A 72 14.16 14.27 -12.30
N ALA A 73 13.51 14.50 -13.43
CA ALA A 73 12.46 15.47 -13.68
C ALA A 73 11.48 14.87 -14.70
N LEU A 74 10.18 15.18 -14.62
CA LEU A 74 9.22 14.74 -15.64
C LEU A 74 9.60 15.24 -17.04
N LEU A 75 10.23 16.41 -17.12
CA LEU A 75 10.78 16.97 -18.36
C LEU A 75 11.87 16.08 -19.02
N ASP A 76 12.54 15.19 -18.26
CA ASP A 76 13.51 14.24 -18.84
C ASP A 76 12.86 13.26 -19.83
N LEU A 77 11.53 13.17 -19.82
CA LEU A 77 10.74 12.32 -20.73
C LEU A 77 10.27 13.05 -21.99
N ASP A 78 10.51 14.36 -22.11
CA ASP A 78 10.10 15.14 -23.29
C ASP A 78 10.65 14.53 -24.59
N GLY A 79 9.87 14.64 -25.67
CA GLY A 79 10.23 14.07 -26.98
C GLY A 79 10.14 12.55 -27.09
N MET A 80 9.74 11.82 -26.04
CA MET A 80 9.56 10.35 -26.10
C MET A 80 8.34 9.87 -26.90
N GLY A 81 7.63 10.79 -27.57
CA GLY A 81 6.47 10.46 -28.42
C GLY A 81 5.19 10.21 -27.63
N HIS A 82 4.96 10.98 -26.57
CA HIS A 82 3.74 10.95 -25.77
C HIS A 82 3.08 12.34 -25.80
N ASP A 83 1.75 12.37 -25.63
CA ASP A 83 1.00 13.64 -25.56
C ASP A 83 0.65 14.01 -24.12
N ILE A 84 0.55 13.01 -23.23
CA ILE A 84 0.17 13.17 -21.82
C ILE A 84 1.10 12.31 -20.96
N LEU A 85 1.56 12.86 -19.83
CA LEU A 85 2.28 12.13 -18.79
C LEU A 85 1.38 11.84 -17.60
N ILE A 86 1.45 10.61 -17.08
CA ILE A 86 0.84 10.26 -15.79
C ILE A 86 1.96 10.04 -14.78
N ASN A 87 2.09 10.93 -13.81
CA ASN A 87 3.06 10.81 -12.72
C ASN A 87 2.51 9.91 -11.61
N ALA A 88 2.90 8.63 -11.65
CA ALA A 88 2.62 7.62 -10.63
C ALA A 88 3.89 7.19 -9.86
N THR A 89 4.85 8.10 -9.65
CA THR A 89 6.21 7.78 -9.13
C THR A 89 6.28 7.46 -7.63
N GLY A 90 5.15 7.45 -6.93
CA GLY A 90 5.09 7.05 -5.52
C GLY A 90 5.90 7.99 -4.62
N VAL A 91 6.85 7.47 -3.82
CA VAL A 91 7.78 8.32 -3.04
C VAL A 91 8.64 9.21 -3.94
N GLY A 92 8.89 8.79 -5.19
CA GLY A 92 9.70 9.52 -6.15
C GLY A 92 9.16 10.92 -6.46
N THR A 93 7.87 11.19 -6.26
CA THR A 93 7.29 12.51 -6.52
C THR A 93 7.87 13.61 -5.63
N ARG A 94 8.40 13.25 -4.45
CA ARG A 94 9.15 14.16 -3.58
C ARG A 94 10.53 14.51 -4.17
N LEU A 95 11.12 13.59 -4.93
CA LEU A 95 12.50 13.64 -5.43
C LEU A 95 12.61 14.21 -6.85
N LEU A 96 11.52 14.18 -7.63
CA LEU A 96 11.48 14.81 -8.96
C LEU A 96 11.72 16.32 -8.84
N LYS A 97 12.74 16.83 -9.55
CA LYS A 97 13.22 18.22 -9.45
C LYS A 97 12.18 19.28 -9.82
N ASP A 98 11.23 18.92 -10.66
CA ASP A 98 10.17 19.76 -11.20
C ASP A 98 8.80 19.51 -10.55
N VAL A 99 8.67 18.53 -9.65
CA VAL A 99 7.43 18.27 -8.89
C VAL A 99 7.59 18.60 -7.42
N LYS A 100 8.63 18.06 -6.76
CA LYS A 100 8.98 18.36 -5.36
C LYS A 100 7.79 18.33 -4.39
N ASP A 101 6.92 17.34 -4.47
CA ASP A 101 5.75 17.26 -3.57
C ASP A 101 6.22 16.95 -2.14
N THR A 102 6.36 18.01 -1.34
CA THR A 102 6.87 17.96 0.04
C THR A 102 5.90 17.32 1.02
N GLU A 103 4.63 17.20 0.63
CA GLU A 103 3.58 16.54 1.40
C GLU A 103 3.77 15.02 1.44
N VAL A 104 4.53 14.48 0.48
CA VAL A 104 4.91 13.07 0.48
C VAL A 104 6.11 12.86 1.40
N ILE A 105 5.89 12.13 2.48
CA ILE A 105 6.93 11.68 3.40
C ILE A 105 7.19 10.17 3.20
N PRO A 106 8.46 9.74 3.19
CA PRO A 106 8.78 8.33 3.17
C PRO A 106 8.52 7.72 4.55
N ILE A 107 7.98 6.51 4.55
CA ILE A 107 7.84 5.70 5.75
C ILE A 107 8.51 4.37 5.50
N ARG A 108 9.63 4.11 6.19
CA ARG A 108 10.24 2.80 6.21
C ARG A 108 9.34 1.87 7.03
N SER A 109 9.10 0.67 6.48
CA SER A 109 8.43 -0.40 7.19
C SER A 109 9.25 -1.68 7.13
N GLN A 110 9.27 -2.41 8.23
CA GLN A 110 9.88 -3.72 8.32
C GLN A 110 8.80 -4.77 8.59
N THR A 111 8.84 -5.85 7.81
CA THR A 111 7.94 -6.99 7.91
C THR A 111 8.71 -8.30 7.72
N VAL A 112 8.09 -9.42 8.06
CA VAL A 112 8.67 -10.76 7.89
C VAL A 112 7.72 -11.60 7.05
N LEU A 113 8.24 -12.22 5.99
CA LEU A 113 7.50 -13.18 5.18
C LEU A 113 7.78 -14.59 5.71
N VAL A 114 6.74 -15.31 6.09
CA VAL A 114 6.84 -16.69 6.63
C VAL A 114 5.97 -17.66 5.82
N ARG A 115 6.35 -18.94 5.76
CA ARG A 115 5.43 -19.99 5.31
C ARG A 115 4.49 -20.37 6.45
N THR A 116 3.20 -20.48 6.15
CA THR A 116 2.17 -20.85 7.13
C THR A 116 0.90 -21.29 6.41
N ASN A 117 0.09 -22.12 7.09
CA ASN A 117 -1.26 -22.48 6.66
C ASN A 117 -2.35 -21.58 7.25
N TYR A 118 -1.97 -20.56 8.03
CA TYR A 118 -2.90 -19.57 8.54
C TYR A 118 -3.52 -18.78 7.39
N ASP A 119 -4.85 -18.66 7.37
CA ASP A 119 -5.64 -18.21 6.22
C ASP A 119 -6.56 -17.02 6.54
N LYS A 120 -6.48 -16.49 7.76
CA LYS A 120 -7.33 -15.39 8.23
C LYS A 120 -6.54 -14.09 8.42
N VAL A 121 -6.88 -13.01 7.73
CA VAL A 121 -6.25 -11.69 8.01
C VAL A 121 -6.53 -11.28 9.46
N LEU A 122 -5.48 -10.90 10.20
CA LEU A 122 -5.57 -10.24 11.50
C LEU A 122 -4.93 -8.86 11.43
N MET A 123 -5.61 -7.85 11.96
CA MET A 123 -5.06 -6.53 12.21
C MET A 123 -5.39 -6.09 13.63
N ARG A 124 -4.41 -5.49 14.32
CA ARG A 124 -4.57 -4.88 15.63
C ARG A 124 -3.97 -3.48 15.62
N HIS A 125 -4.82 -2.53 15.98
CA HIS A 125 -4.53 -1.11 16.09
C HIS A 125 -4.34 -0.78 17.57
N GLY A 126 -3.20 -0.19 17.89
CA GLY A 126 -2.93 0.29 19.25
C GLY A 126 -3.72 1.53 19.61
N ALA A 127 -3.70 1.91 20.89
CA ALA A 127 -4.42 3.07 21.41
C ALA A 127 -3.97 4.41 20.80
N ASP A 128 -2.72 4.50 20.36
CA ASP A 128 -2.15 5.64 19.64
C ASP A 128 -0.99 5.19 18.73
N TYR A 129 -0.32 6.15 18.08
CA TYR A 129 0.83 5.90 17.20
C TYR A 129 2.08 5.36 17.92
N SER A 130 2.14 5.43 19.26
CA SER A 130 3.24 4.89 20.06
C SER A 130 3.15 3.37 20.23
N VAL A 131 1.93 2.81 20.11
CA VAL A 131 1.71 1.37 20.16
C VAL A 131 1.85 0.77 18.74
N PRO A 132 2.81 -0.15 18.51
CA PRO A 132 3.04 -0.69 17.19
C PRO A 132 1.83 -1.47 16.65
N PHE A 133 1.38 -1.11 15.45
CA PHE A 133 0.37 -1.86 14.72
C PHE A 133 0.86 -3.30 14.46
N THR A 134 -0.05 -4.26 14.62
CA THR A 134 0.25 -5.67 14.42
C THR A 134 -0.66 -6.23 13.36
N TYR A 135 -0.11 -6.93 12.36
CA TYR A 135 -0.92 -7.63 11.37
C TYR A 135 -0.30 -8.94 10.93
N VAL A 136 -1.19 -9.85 10.54
CA VAL A 136 -0.87 -11.08 9.84
C VAL A 136 -1.73 -11.10 8.58
N ILE A 137 -1.09 -11.03 7.42
CA ILE A 137 -1.77 -10.97 6.13
C ILE A 137 -1.38 -12.24 5.34
N PRO A 138 -2.19 -13.30 5.38
CA PRO A 138 -1.97 -14.49 4.59
C PRO A 138 -2.19 -14.24 3.10
N ARG A 139 -1.39 -14.89 2.27
CA ARG A 139 -1.34 -14.74 0.81
C ARG A 139 -1.80 -16.02 0.13
N GLY A 140 -2.16 -15.92 -1.14
CA GLY A 140 -2.61 -17.06 -1.95
C GLY A 140 -1.52 -18.06 -2.32
N ASP A 141 -0.27 -17.84 -1.90
CA ASP A 141 0.91 -18.65 -2.23
C ASP A 141 1.43 -19.47 -1.03
N GLY A 142 0.63 -19.64 0.03
CA GLY A 142 1.01 -20.39 1.24
C GLY A 142 1.98 -19.63 2.15
N THR A 143 2.09 -18.31 1.97
CA THR A 143 2.89 -17.44 2.84
C THR A 143 2.02 -16.43 3.57
N ALA A 144 2.53 -15.85 4.66
CA ALA A 144 1.93 -14.70 5.31
C ALA A 144 2.96 -13.62 5.59
N ILE A 145 2.54 -12.37 5.49
CA ILE A 145 3.32 -11.23 5.96
C ILE A 145 2.96 -10.97 7.41
N LEU A 146 3.98 -10.90 8.25
CA LEU A 146 3.91 -10.46 9.64
C LEU A 146 4.45 -9.03 9.73
N GLY A 147 3.68 -8.14 10.34
CA GLY A 147 4.12 -6.77 10.60
C GLY A 147 3.43 -6.13 11.79
N GLY A 148 3.70 -4.86 12.08
CA GLY A 148 4.76 -4.08 11.44
C GLY A 148 5.26 -2.91 12.28
N PHE A 149 6.19 -2.18 11.66
CA PHE A 149 6.81 -0.96 12.18
C PHE A 149 6.75 0.14 11.11
N ARG A 150 6.61 1.39 11.54
CA ARG A 150 6.62 2.58 10.68
C ARG A 150 7.66 3.54 11.24
N ASP A 151 8.71 3.78 10.47
CA ASP A 151 9.70 4.79 10.78
C ASP A 151 9.52 5.94 9.78
N TYR A 152 8.94 7.03 10.27
CA TYR A 152 8.67 8.22 9.47
C TYR A 152 9.97 8.93 9.12
N ASN A 153 10.07 9.41 7.88
CA ASN A 153 11.25 10.09 7.34
C ASN A 153 12.53 9.24 7.29
N GLU A 154 12.42 7.93 7.51
CA GLU A 154 13.52 6.98 7.36
C GLU A 154 13.43 6.25 6.02
N THR A 155 14.58 5.98 5.40
CA THR A 155 14.69 5.27 4.13
C THR A 155 15.82 4.24 4.09
N ALA A 156 16.63 4.15 5.16
CA ALA A 156 17.74 3.23 5.25
C ALA A 156 17.25 1.77 5.13
N PRO A 157 17.80 0.99 4.18
CA PRO A 157 17.42 -0.41 3.99
C PRO A 157 18.13 -1.33 5.01
N ILE A 158 18.24 -0.90 6.27
CA ILE A 158 18.96 -1.61 7.33
C ILE A 158 17.98 -2.45 8.13
N LEU A 159 18.24 -3.75 8.30
CA LEU A 159 17.42 -4.62 9.12
C LEU A 159 17.59 -4.31 10.62
N ASN A 160 16.49 -4.28 11.37
CA ASN A 160 16.51 -4.17 12.82
C ASN A 160 16.00 -5.47 13.46
N ASN A 161 16.89 -6.21 14.14
CA ASN A 161 16.55 -7.49 14.76
C ASN A 161 15.61 -7.36 15.96
N ASP A 162 15.66 -6.26 16.70
CA ASP A 162 14.75 -6.01 17.82
C ASP A 162 13.33 -5.76 17.31
N MET A 163 13.19 -5.04 16.19
CA MET A 163 11.91 -4.91 15.49
C MET A 163 11.39 -6.27 15.02
N LYS A 164 12.26 -7.12 14.46
CA LYS A 164 11.87 -8.48 14.05
C LYS A 164 11.34 -9.29 15.24
N ALA A 165 12.08 -9.34 16.34
CA ALA A 165 11.64 -10.02 17.57
C ALA A 165 10.33 -9.43 18.11
N GLY A 166 10.18 -8.11 18.07
CA GLY A 166 8.96 -7.40 18.44
C GLY A 166 7.73 -7.80 17.60
N ILE A 167 7.88 -7.98 16.28
CA ILE A 167 6.81 -8.47 15.39
C ILE A 167 6.35 -9.85 15.85
N PHE A 168 7.25 -10.81 16.00
CA PHE A 168 6.89 -12.18 16.40
C PHE A 168 6.23 -12.21 17.78
N LYS A 169 6.75 -11.45 18.74
CA LYS A 169 6.16 -11.34 20.09
C LYS A 169 4.71 -10.85 20.02
N ARG A 170 4.44 -9.78 19.27
CA ARG A 170 3.07 -9.22 19.16
C ARG A 170 2.13 -10.13 18.38
N VAL A 171 2.61 -10.77 17.32
CA VAL A 171 1.81 -11.75 16.57
C VAL A 171 1.45 -12.93 17.47
N HIS A 172 2.41 -13.48 18.22
CA HIS A 172 2.18 -14.54 19.20
C HIS A 172 1.18 -14.13 20.29
N GLN A 173 1.23 -12.90 20.79
CA GLN A 173 0.27 -12.40 21.79
C GLN A 173 -1.17 -12.42 21.29
N ASN A 174 -1.39 -12.24 19.98
CA ASN A 174 -2.73 -12.27 19.39
C ASN A 174 -3.14 -13.68 18.92
N LEU A 175 -2.19 -14.51 18.51
CA LEU A 175 -2.42 -15.84 17.94
C LEU A 175 -1.46 -16.88 18.55
N PRO A 176 -1.49 -17.13 19.87
CA PRO A 176 -0.48 -17.92 20.54
C PRO A 176 -0.47 -19.40 20.13
N HIS A 177 -1.61 -19.90 19.63
CA HIS A 177 -1.78 -21.27 19.15
C HIS A 177 -1.33 -21.48 17.70
N VAL A 178 -1.11 -20.40 16.95
CA VAL A 178 -0.74 -20.45 15.53
C VAL A 178 0.69 -19.97 15.34
N PHE A 179 1.09 -18.94 16.08
CA PHE A 179 2.38 -18.31 15.92
C PHE A 179 3.21 -18.38 17.20
N SER A 180 4.44 -18.88 17.13
CA SER A 180 5.45 -18.78 18.21
C SER A 180 5.99 -17.34 18.36
N ALA A 181 6.39 -16.96 19.58
CA ALA A 181 7.13 -15.70 19.79
C ALA A 181 8.59 -15.78 19.34
N ASP A 182 9.13 -17.00 19.22
CA ASP A 182 10.50 -17.26 18.75
C ASP A 182 10.52 -17.37 17.21
N PRO A 183 11.20 -16.45 16.49
CA PRO A 183 11.33 -16.48 15.04
C PRO A 183 11.98 -17.76 14.51
N ALA A 184 12.85 -18.41 15.29
CA ALA A 184 13.55 -19.63 14.88
C ALA A 184 12.63 -20.84 14.70
N LYS A 185 11.40 -20.77 15.23
CA LYS A 185 10.38 -21.82 15.07
C LYS A 185 9.57 -21.73 13.79
N PHE A 186 9.90 -20.79 12.90
CA PHE A 186 9.22 -20.63 11.62
C PHE A 186 10.15 -20.79 10.44
N ASP A 187 9.56 -21.28 9.36
CA ASP A 187 10.13 -21.15 8.02
C ASP A 187 9.98 -19.70 7.55
N VAL A 188 10.97 -18.88 7.93
CA VAL A 188 11.09 -17.49 7.49
C VAL A 188 11.63 -17.49 6.06
N VAL A 189 10.79 -17.06 5.12
CA VAL A 189 11.16 -16.94 3.70
C VAL A 189 12.14 -15.78 3.49
N ARG A 190 11.85 -14.62 4.09
CA ARG A 190 12.72 -13.43 4.07
C ARG A 190 12.22 -12.33 5.01
N ASP A 191 13.16 -11.49 5.46
CA ASP A 191 12.85 -10.18 6.00
C ASP A 191 12.62 -9.18 4.85
N VAL A 192 11.65 -8.27 5.03
CA VAL A 192 11.25 -7.32 4.00
C VAL A 192 11.26 -5.91 4.57
N ILE A 193 12.09 -5.04 3.97
CA ILE A 193 12.08 -3.61 4.23
C ILE A 193 11.44 -2.93 3.02
N GLY A 194 10.34 -2.22 3.26
CA GLY A 194 9.61 -1.47 2.26
C GLY A 194 9.62 0.02 2.57
N ILE A 195 9.76 0.87 1.55
CA ILE A 195 9.57 2.31 1.69
C ILE A 195 8.18 2.65 1.13
N HIS A 196 7.28 3.01 2.04
CA HIS A 196 5.95 3.45 1.71
C HIS A 196 5.94 4.97 1.54
N ARG A 197 5.00 5.45 0.73
CA ARG A 197 4.66 6.88 0.70
C ARG A 197 3.52 7.13 1.66
N TRP A 198 3.62 8.21 2.40
CA TRP A 198 2.48 8.82 3.07
C TRP A 198 2.34 10.26 2.60
N ARG A 199 1.13 10.66 2.24
CA ARG A 199 0.85 12.05 1.83
C ARG A 199 -0.17 12.64 2.80
N GLU A 200 0.27 13.60 3.62
CA GLU A 200 -0.51 14.07 4.78
C GLU A 200 -1.87 14.65 4.39
N VAL A 201 -1.85 15.54 3.40
CA VAL A 201 -3.02 16.24 2.83
C VAL A 201 -3.93 15.37 1.94
N GLY A 202 -3.67 14.06 1.80
CA GLY A 202 -4.56 13.16 1.07
C GLY A 202 -4.06 12.71 -0.29
N ILE A 203 -4.99 12.19 -1.09
CA ILE A 203 -4.77 11.74 -2.46
C ILE A 203 -4.63 12.96 -3.38
N ARG A 204 -3.75 12.89 -4.39
CA ARG A 204 -3.57 13.91 -5.44
C ARG A 204 -3.82 13.26 -6.79
N VAL A 205 -4.99 13.51 -7.37
CA VAL A 205 -5.32 13.11 -8.75
C VAL A 205 -5.84 14.33 -9.49
N GLU A 206 -4.94 15.02 -10.18
CA GLU A 206 -5.21 16.31 -10.80
C GLU A 206 -4.34 16.54 -12.03
N ARG A 207 -4.78 17.46 -12.90
CA ARG A 207 -4.01 17.92 -14.06
C ARG A 207 -3.02 18.98 -13.65
N GLU A 208 -1.83 18.94 -14.21
CA GLU A 208 -0.82 19.98 -14.10
C GLU A 208 -0.10 20.09 -15.45
N GLU A 209 0.13 21.30 -15.94
CA GLU A 209 0.95 21.53 -17.13
C GLU A 209 2.34 22.00 -16.68
N LEU A 210 3.36 21.19 -17.00
CA LEU A 210 4.74 21.48 -16.64
C LEU A 210 5.53 21.80 -17.91
N ASN A 211 5.88 23.07 -18.10
CA ASN A 211 6.63 23.56 -19.28
C ASN A 211 6.00 23.16 -20.63
N GLY A 212 4.67 23.25 -20.75
CA GLY A 212 3.94 22.86 -21.96
C GLY A 212 3.61 21.36 -22.06
N GLN A 213 4.17 20.53 -21.18
CA GLN A 213 3.82 19.11 -21.10
C GLN A 213 2.56 18.92 -20.24
N LYS A 214 1.51 18.38 -20.85
CA LYS A 214 0.29 17.99 -20.13
C LYS A 214 0.59 16.81 -19.21
N GLY A 215 0.38 16.99 -17.92
CA GLY A 215 0.64 16.02 -16.87
C GLY A 215 -0.60 15.74 -16.02
N ILE A 216 -0.67 14.54 -15.47
CA ILE A 216 -1.64 14.13 -14.46
C ILE A 216 -0.88 13.52 -13.30
N HIS A 217 -1.04 14.07 -12.10
CA HIS A 217 -0.51 13.47 -10.89
C HIS A 217 -1.42 12.35 -10.42
N ALA A 218 -0.85 11.23 -9.98
CA ALA A 218 -1.58 10.11 -9.38
C ALA A 218 -0.88 9.68 -8.07
N ALA A 219 -0.83 10.60 -7.11
CA ALA A 219 -0.28 10.34 -5.78
C ALA A 219 -1.38 9.93 -4.80
N ILE A 220 -1.05 9.07 -3.84
CA ILE A 220 -2.01 8.56 -2.86
C ILE A 220 -1.46 8.75 -1.45
N LYS A 221 -2.36 8.87 -0.47
CA LYS A 221 -2.02 8.98 0.95
C LYS A 221 -1.49 7.67 1.54
N GLY A 222 -1.98 6.52 1.10
CA GLY A 222 -1.64 5.19 1.59
C GLY A 222 -2.49 4.12 0.91
N GLY A 223 -2.36 2.86 1.31
CA GLY A 223 -3.28 1.80 0.84
C GLY A 223 -3.25 1.56 -0.67
N GLY A 224 -2.06 1.56 -1.29
CA GLY A 224 -1.95 1.59 -2.75
C GLY A 224 -2.66 0.47 -3.51
N TYR A 225 -2.75 -0.73 -2.95
CA TYR A 225 -3.57 -1.79 -3.56
C TYR A 225 -5.07 -1.51 -3.42
N ILE A 226 -5.51 -1.06 -2.24
CA ILE A 226 -6.92 -0.80 -1.91
C ILE A 226 -7.47 0.33 -2.78
N CYS A 227 -6.71 1.42 -2.95
CA CYS A 227 -7.16 2.59 -3.70
C CYS A 227 -6.83 2.55 -5.21
N SER A 228 -6.09 1.53 -5.67
CA SER A 228 -5.50 1.49 -7.02
C SER A 228 -6.51 1.73 -8.14
N PHE A 229 -7.58 0.93 -8.19
CA PHE A 229 -8.60 0.99 -9.25
C PHE A 229 -9.38 2.32 -9.27
N GLY A 230 -9.72 2.85 -8.10
CA GLY A 230 -10.39 4.14 -8.00
C GLY A 230 -9.53 5.29 -8.50
N VAL A 231 -8.26 5.32 -8.06
CA VAL A 231 -7.28 6.33 -8.49
C VAL A 231 -7.00 6.22 -9.99
N SER A 232 -6.84 5.01 -10.52
CA SER A 232 -6.62 4.81 -11.96
C SER A 232 -7.83 5.24 -12.79
N LYS A 233 -9.05 5.03 -12.29
CA LYS A 233 -10.26 5.47 -12.97
C LYS A 233 -10.31 7.00 -13.06
N ILE A 234 -10.10 7.70 -11.94
CA ILE A 234 -10.10 9.17 -11.93
C ILE A 234 -9.00 9.71 -12.87
N ALA A 235 -7.81 9.13 -12.84
CA ALA A 235 -6.73 9.52 -13.75
C ALA A 235 -7.09 9.29 -15.23
N ALA A 236 -7.75 8.18 -15.55
CA ALA A 236 -8.20 7.89 -16.91
C ALA A 236 -9.31 8.86 -17.38
N ASP A 237 -10.27 9.17 -16.50
CA ASP A 237 -11.30 10.17 -16.79
C ASP A 237 -10.63 11.55 -17.04
N LEU A 238 -9.63 11.93 -16.24
CA LEU A 238 -8.83 13.14 -16.47
C LEU A 238 -8.04 13.13 -17.79
N VAL A 239 -7.56 11.97 -18.26
CA VAL A 239 -6.94 11.86 -19.60
C VAL A 239 -7.99 12.13 -20.68
N ASN A 240 -9.18 11.54 -20.54
CA ASN A 240 -10.20 11.59 -21.57
C ASN A 240 -10.77 12.99 -21.82
N ASP A 241 -10.86 13.87 -20.80
CA ASP A 241 -11.28 15.27 -21.05
C ASP A 241 -10.15 16.20 -21.52
N ILE A 242 -8.93 15.69 -21.74
CA ILE A 242 -7.87 16.47 -22.37
C ILE A 242 -8.09 16.47 -23.88
N HIS A 243 -8.43 17.63 -24.43
CA HIS A 243 -8.43 17.83 -25.87
C HIS A 243 -6.99 17.92 -26.40
N LEU A 244 -6.66 17.03 -27.32
CA LEU A 244 -5.40 17.05 -28.07
C LEU A 244 -5.66 17.71 -29.41
N GLU A 245 -4.81 18.67 -29.78
CA GLU A 245 -4.82 19.20 -31.14
C GLU A 245 -4.44 18.09 -32.11
N VAL A 246 -5.23 17.91 -33.16
CA VAL A 246 -4.91 16.94 -34.22
C VAL A 246 -3.60 17.42 -34.87
N ARG A 247 -2.51 16.68 -34.69
CA ARG A 247 -1.27 16.94 -35.42
C ARG A 247 -1.58 16.77 -36.90
N GLN A 248 -1.66 17.88 -37.64
CA GLN A 248 -1.74 17.83 -39.09
C GLN A 248 -0.51 17.08 -39.60
N SER A 249 -0.72 15.94 -40.26
CA SER A 249 0.36 15.21 -40.90
C SER A 249 0.99 16.13 -41.93
N ARG A 250 2.27 16.47 -41.76
CA ARG A 250 3.06 17.05 -42.84
C ARG A 250 3.24 15.94 -43.87
N LEU A 251 2.39 15.96 -44.91
CA LEU A 251 2.62 15.26 -46.18
C LEU A 251 3.76 15.95 -46.93
#